data_AF-A0A954QYG9-F1
#
_entry.id   AF-A0A954QYG9-F1
#
_cell.length_a   1.000
_cell.length_b   1.000
_cell.length_c   1.000
_cell.angle_alpha   90.00
_cell.angle_beta   90.00
_cell.angle_gamma   90.00
#
_symmetry.space_group_name_H-M   'P 1'
#
loop_
_entity.id
_entity.type
_entity.pdbx_description
1 polymer ?
#
loop_
_entity_poly.entity_id
_entity_poly.type
_entity_poly.pdbx_seq_one_letter_code
_entity_poly.pdbx_strand_id
1 'polypeptide(L)'
;MASINGRLRATWTEHKATPTEPATDAEWCRRVYLRLTGRIPTVNELESFVASGSGAKRQELIDNLVASHEFTEHWATILTNALIGRTGGMQPDDLANRDGLRKYLEDALASDKPYNEIAFELISAEGSNAASDPNYNAAVNYLLANYDPQGTLATARTCQTFLGWQIRCVQCHHHPTEEGWGQDEFWSLNAFFRQMKVERDKQSGAVRLVDASFRGEGSGDLAEAEIYYEDLSGYKRAAYPAFPGGPAIDKSGDIGEVDRRAELARLVASYDDLG
;
A
#
# COMPACT_ATOMS: atom_id res chain seq x y z
N MET A 1 20.87 6.95 10.05
CA MET A 1 21.19 5.85 11.02
C MET A 1 21.73 6.33 12.38
N ALA A 2 22.59 7.36 12.48
CA ALA A 2 23.18 7.78 13.76
C ALA A 2 22.16 8.23 14.83
N SER A 3 21.09 8.92 14.42
CA SER A 3 20.00 9.37 15.31
C SER A 3 19.21 8.20 15.92
N ILE A 4 18.85 7.19 15.12
CA ILE A 4 18.11 5.99 15.58
C ILE A 4 18.96 5.20 16.58
N ASN A 5 20.24 4.97 16.27
CA ASN A 5 21.15 4.25 17.17
C ASN A 5 21.38 5.02 18.48
N GLY A 6 21.33 6.36 18.45
CA GLY A 6 21.34 7.19 19.65
C GLY A 6 20.10 6.96 20.52
N ARG A 7 18.92 7.00 19.92
CA ARG A 7 17.64 6.77 20.62
C ARG A 7 17.56 5.37 21.24
N LEU A 8 17.92 4.33 20.50
CA LEU A 8 17.94 2.95 21.01
C LEU A 8 18.84 2.81 22.25
N ARG A 9 20.03 3.41 22.22
CA ARG A 9 20.95 3.39 23.38
C ARG A 9 20.40 4.14 24.59
N ALA A 10 19.73 5.27 24.36
CA ALA A 10 19.08 6.01 25.44
C ALA A 10 17.98 5.16 26.11
N THR A 11 17.11 4.54 25.32
CA THR A 11 16.07 3.63 25.79
C THR A 11 16.65 2.44 26.54
N TRP A 12 17.70 1.79 26.03
CA TRP A 12 18.36 0.69 26.75
C TRP A 12 18.93 1.14 28.10
N THR A 13 19.53 2.33 28.16
CA THR A 13 20.07 2.89 29.41
C THR A 13 18.97 3.13 30.44
N GLU A 14 17.86 3.75 30.01
CA GLU A 14 16.70 4.01 30.86
C GLU A 14 16.11 2.72 31.44
N HIS A 15 15.98 1.69 30.60
CA HIS A 15 15.46 0.38 31.01
C HIS A 15 16.51 -0.55 31.63
N LYS A 16 17.75 -0.08 31.84
CA LYS A 16 18.88 -0.88 32.35
C LYS A 16 19.08 -2.19 31.57
N ALA A 17 18.82 -2.14 30.27
CA ALA A 17 19.01 -3.25 29.35
C ALA A 17 20.42 -3.21 28.76
N THR A 18 21.09 -4.37 28.75
CA THR A 18 22.40 -4.52 28.09
C THR A 18 22.19 -5.12 26.70
N PRO A 19 22.77 -4.53 25.63
CA PRO A 19 22.70 -5.11 24.29
C PRO A 19 23.38 -6.48 24.26
N THR A 20 22.88 -7.38 23.41
CA THR A 20 23.55 -8.65 23.13
C THR A 20 24.87 -8.43 22.39
N GLU A 21 25.76 -9.42 22.44
CA GLU A 21 26.99 -9.40 21.64
C GLU A 21 26.68 -9.25 20.14
N PRO A 22 27.56 -8.58 19.37
CA PRO A 22 27.42 -8.50 17.92
C PRO A 22 27.38 -9.88 17.28
N ALA A 23 26.55 -10.04 16.26
CA ALA A 23 26.51 -11.28 15.49
C ALA A 23 27.87 -11.59 14.87
N THR A 24 28.27 -12.87 14.93
CA THR A 24 29.40 -13.39 14.15
C THR A 24 29.15 -13.20 12.66
N ASP A 25 30.22 -13.26 11.85
CA ASP A 25 30.06 -13.13 10.40
C ASP A 25 29.16 -14.20 9.80
N ALA A 26 29.21 -15.43 10.31
CA ALA A 26 28.36 -16.51 9.83
C ALA A 26 26.87 -16.26 10.16
N GLU A 27 26.57 -15.82 11.39
CA GLU A 27 25.21 -15.47 11.80
C GLU A 27 24.68 -14.27 11.02
N TRP A 28 25.52 -13.25 10.82
CA TRP A 28 25.17 -12.07 10.05
C TRP A 28 24.85 -12.43 8.60
N CYS A 29 25.73 -13.20 7.94
CA CYS A 29 25.52 -13.67 6.57
C CYS A 29 24.20 -14.44 6.43
N ARG A 30 23.94 -15.40 7.32
CA ARG A 30 22.67 -16.15 7.34
C ARG A 30 21.45 -15.23 7.47
N ARG A 31 21.50 -14.23 8.36
CA ARG A 31 20.39 -13.28 8.57
C ARG A 31 20.15 -12.40 7.34
N VAL A 32 21.22 -11.95 6.67
CA VAL A 32 21.10 -11.12 5.47
C VAL A 32 20.48 -11.89 4.31
N TYR A 33 20.92 -13.13 4.05
CA TYR A 33 20.29 -13.99 3.04
C TYR A 33 18.80 -14.23 3.34
N LEU A 34 18.46 -14.60 4.59
CA LEU A 34 17.06 -14.81 4.97
C LEU A 34 16.21 -13.56 4.79
N ARG A 35 16.79 -12.39 5.03
CA ARG A 35 16.08 -11.11 4.93
C ARG A 35 15.92 -10.63 3.49
N LEU A 36 16.94 -10.81 2.66
CA LEU A 36 16.98 -10.23 1.32
C LEU A 36 16.41 -11.18 0.27
N THR A 37 16.69 -12.48 0.38
CA THR A 37 16.31 -13.49 -0.64
C THR A 37 15.45 -14.62 -0.08
N GLY A 38 15.13 -14.61 1.22
CA GLY A 38 14.22 -15.58 1.84
C GLY A 38 14.78 -16.98 2.04
N ARG A 39 16.07 -17.21 1.71
CA ARG A 39 16.77 -18.49 1.91
C ARG A 39 17.98 -18.33 2.81
N ILE A 40 18.62 -19.43 3.15
CA ILE A 40 19.95 -19.40 3.81
C ILE A 40 21.05 -19.41 2.73
N PRO A 41 22.28 -18.95 3.04
CA PRO A 41 23.40 -19.11 2.11
C PRO A 41 23.69 -20.60 1.91
N THR A 42 24.15 -20.95 0.72
CA THR A 42 24.82 -22.22 0.46
C THR A 42 26.15 -22.27 1.23
N VAL A 43 26.71 -23.48 1.36
CA VAL A 43 28.01 -23.67 2.02
C VAL A 43 29.10 -22.81 1.37
N ASN A 44 29.18 -22.82 0.04
CA ASN A 44 30.19 -22.07 -0.71
C ASN A 44 30.04 -20.55 -0.54
N GLU A 45 28.81 -20.03 -0.58
CA GLU A 45 28.54 -18.59 -0.35
C GLU A 45 28.97 -18.17 1.06
N LEU A 46 28.65 -18.98 2.07
CA LEU A 46 29.00 -18.71 3.46
C LEU A 46 30.51 -18.75 3.69
N GLU A 47 31.19 -19.79 3.20
CA GLU A 47 32.64 -19.94 3.31
C GLU A 47 33.37 -18.80 2.60
N SER A 48 32.91 -18.41 1.41
CA SER A 48 33.47 -17.29 0.65
C SER A 48 33.32 -15.96 1.39
N PHE A 49 32.15 -15.72 2.00
CA PHE A 49 31.92 -14.50 2.79
C PHE A 49 32.78 -14.46 4.07
N VAL A 50 32.89 -15.57 4.79
CA VAL A 50 33.67 -15.64 6.03
C VAL A 50 35.16 -15.51 5.74
N ALA A 51 35.66 -16.14 4.68
CA ALA A 51 37.06 -16.08 4.27
C ALA A 51 37.45 -14.75 3.61
N SER A 52 36.48 -13.92 3.19
CA SER A 52 36.78 -12.62 2.58
C SER A 52 37.48 -11.69 3.56
N GLY A 53 38.67 -11.22 3.16
CA GLY A 53 39.43 -10.19 3.84
C GLY A 53 39.05 -8.76 3.45
N SER A 54 38.05 -8.57 2.58
CA SER A 54 37.60 -7.23 2.18
C SER A 54 37.02 -6.48 3.38
N GLY A 55 37.48 -5.26 3.61
CA GLY A 55 36.87 -4.35 4.58
C GLY A 55 35.43 -3.94 4.23
N ALA A 56 35.01 -4.17 2.98
CA ALA A 56 33.69 -3.87 2.46
C ALA A 56 32.82 -5.12 2.22
N LYS A 57 33.25 -6.31 2.64
CA LYS A 57 32.56 -7.60 2.34
C LYS A 57 31.06 -7.63 2.64
N ARG A 58 30.61 -6.89 3.67
CA ARG A 58 29.19 -6.79 4.04
C ARG A 58 28.40 -5.96 3.02
N GLN A 59 28.95 -4.84 2.57
CA GLN A 59 28.33 -3.99 1.55
C GLN A 59 28.29 -4.74 0.22
N GLU A 60 29.42 -5.34 -0.18
CA GLU A 60 29.51 -6.15 -1.40
C GLU A 60 28.48 -7.29 -1.42
N LEU A 61 28.29 -8.00 -0.29
CA LEU A 61 27.26 -9.05 -0.21
C LEU A 61 25.85 -8.47 -0.37
N ILE A 62 25.54 -7.35 0.29
CA ILE A 62 24.23 -6.70 0.19
C ILE A 62 23.97 -6.28 -1.25
N ASP A 63 24.93 -5.60 -1.90
CA ASP A 63 24.79 -5.12 -3.28
C ASP A 63 24.52 -6.29 -4.24
N ASN A 64 25.25 -7.40 -4.08
CA ASN A 64 25.04 -8.60 -4.88
C ASN A 64 23.66 -9.23 -4.66
N LEU A 65 23.17 -9.28 -3.42
CA LEU A 65 21.87 -9.87 -3.10
C LEU A 65 20.72 -8.98 -3.58
N VAL A 66 20.78 -7.67 -3.36
CA VAL A 66 19.74 -6.72 -3.80
C VAL A 66 19.63 -6.69 -5.33
N ALA A 67 20.75 -6.83 -6.05
CA ALA A 67 20.76 -6.91 -7.51
C ALA A 67 20.30 -8.28 -8.08
N SER A 68 19.98 -9.26 -7.22
CA SER A 68 19.61 -10.61 -7.66
C SER A 68 18.13 -10.76 -7.99
N HIS A 69 17.80 -11.69 -8.90
CA HIS A 69 16.43 -12.10 -9.16
C HIS A 69 15.74 -12.70 -7.92
N GLU A 70 16.50 -13.40 -7.07
CA GLU A 70 15.97 -13.99 -5.84
C GLU A 70 15.44 -12.91 -4.88
N PHE A 71 16.07 -11.72 -4.87
CA PHE A 71 15.59 -10.58 -4.11
C PHE A 71 14.24 -10.07 -4.65
N THR A 72 14.13 -9.86 -5.96
CA THR A 72 12.88 -9.35 -6.56
C THR A 72 11.71 -10.32 -6.36
N GLU A 73 11.92 -11.63 -6.53
CA GLU A 73 10.89 -12.65 -6.27
C GLU A 73 10.46 -12.68 -4.80
N HIS A 74 11.44 -12.66 -3.88
CA HIS A 74 11.18 -12.71 -2.44
C HIS A 74 10.39 -11.48 -1.98
N TRP A 75 10.85 -10.29 -2.36
CA TRP A 75 10.22 -9.03 -1.95
C TRP A 75 8.88 -8.81 -2.64
N ALA A 76 8.72 -9.18 -3.91
CA ALA A 76 7.41 -9.13 -4.58
C ALA A 76 6.38 -9.98 -3.83
N THR A 77 6.77 -11.15 -3.32
CA THR A 77 5.90 -12.01 -2.51
C THR A 77 5.54 -11.36 -1.18
N ILE A 78 6.51 -10.75 -0.48
CA ILE A 78 6.27 -10.02 0.78
C ILE A 78 5.32 -8.84 0.55
N LEU A 79 5.57 -8.03 -0.47
CA LEU A 79 4.77 -6.86 -0.80
C LEU A 79 3.35 -7.25 -1.22
N THR A 80 3.19 -8.29 -2.04
CA THR A 80 1.86 -8.83 -2.39
C THR A 80 1.10 -9.24 -1.12
N ASN A 81 1.74 -9.94 -0.19
CA ASN A 81 1.13 -10.30 1.09
C ASN A 81 0.74 -9.09 1.94
N ALA A 82 1.57 -8.05 1.95
CA ALA A 82 1.29 -6.81 2.68
C ALA A 82 0.08 -6.06 2.08
N LEU A 83 0.03 -5.97 0.75
CA LEU A 83 -0.96 -5.20 0.01
C LEU A 83 -2.36 -5.84 -0.02
N ILE A 84 -2.42 -7.15 -0.23
CA ILE A 84 -3.69 -7.85 -0.46
C ILE A 84 -3.91 -9.04 0.50
N GLY A 85 -3.07 -9.18 1.51
CA GLY A 85 -3.12 -10.30 2.44
C GLY A 85 -2.55 -11.60 1.84
N ARG A 86 -2.47 -12.64 2.68
CA ARG A 86 -1.93 -13.96 2.26
C ARG A 86 -2.87 -14.75 1.37
N THR A 87 -4.16 -14.46 1.40
CA THR A 87 -5.20 -15.22 0.68
C THR A 87 -5.90 -14.40 -0.40
N GLY A 88 -5.63 -13.09 -0.51
CA GLY A 88 -6.29 -12.25 -1.51
C GLY A 88 -5.89 -12.66 -2.93
N GLY A 89 -6.89 -12.78 -3.81
CA GLY A 89 -6.72 -13.21 -5.19
C GLY A 89 -6.42 -14.70 -5.35
N MET A 90 -6.80 -15.53 -4.37
CA MET A 90 -6.60 -16.99 -4.41
C MET A 90 -7.92 -17.76 -4.53
N GLN A 91 -9.07 -17.14 -4.22
CA GLN A 91 -10.38 -17.81 -4.35
C GLN A 91 -10.94 -17.64 -5.76
N PRO A 92 -11.73 -18.60 -6.28
CA PRO A 92 -12.29 -18.53 -7.63
C PRO A 92 -13.18 -17.30 -7.90
N ASP A 93 -13.79 -16.74 -6.85
CA ASP A 93 -14.68 -15.58 -6.90
C ASP A 93 -13.98 -14.24 -6.62
N ASP A 94 -12.70 -14.27 -6.23
CA ASP A 94 -11.90 -13.07 -6.01
C ASP A 94 -11.83 -12.23 -7.29
N LEU A 95 -11.91 -10.91 -7.12
CA LEU A 95 -11.77 -9.95 -8.20
C LEU A 95 -10.32 -9.79 -8.67
N ALA A 96 -9.37 -9.96 -7.76
CA ALA A 96 -7.96 -9.72 -8.02
C ALA A 96 -7.25 -10.95 -8.59
N ASN A 97 -6.42 -10.71 -9.59
CA ASN A 97 -5.39 -11.62 -10.04
C ASN A 97 -4.11 -11.38 -9.23
N ARG A 98 -3.88 -12.27 -8.24
CA ARG A 98 -2.70 -12.20 -7.35
C ARG A 98 -1.38 -12.31 -8.10
N ASP A 99 -1.29 -13.21 -9.07
CA ASP A 99 -0.06 -13.42 -9.83
C ASP A 99 0.27 -12.20 -10.70
N GLY A 100 -0.75 -11.53 -11.25
CA GLY A 100 -0.60 -10.25 -11.92
C GLY A 100 0.02 -9.19 -11.02
N LEU A 101 -0.51 -9.00 -9.81
CA LEU A 101 0.06 -8.04 -8.85
C LEU A 101 1.50 -8.42 -8.45
N ARG A 102 1.76 -9.70 -8.17
CA ARG A 102 3.12 -10.17 -7.82
C ARG A 102 4.09 -9.88 -8.95
N LYS A 103 3.70 -10.13 -10.20
CA LYS A 103 4.56 -9.88 -11.36
C LYS A 103 4.84 -8.38 -11.55
N TYR A 104 3.83 -7.53 -11.41
CA TYR A 104 4.02 -6.08 -11.41
C TYR A 104 5.04 -5.61 -10.37
N LEU A 105 4.95 -6.12 -9.13
CA LEU A 105 5.87 -5.75 -8.06
C LEU A 105 7.29 -6.28 -8.31
N GLU A 106 7.42 -7.47 -8.87
CA GLU A 106 8.72 -8.03 -9.28
C GLU A 106 9.39 -7.14 -10.33
N ASP A 107 8.65 -6.71 -11.36
CA ASP A 107 9.14 -5.83 -12.41
C ASP A 107 9.47 -4.42 -11.88
N ALA A 108 8.65 -3.89 -10.98
CA ALA A 108 8.90 -2.62 -10.31
C ALA A 108 10.18 -2.67 -9.46
N LEU A 109 10.40 -3.74 -8.70
CA LEU A 109 11.63 -3.92 -7.92
C LEU A 109 12.86 -4.12 -8.82
N ALA A 110 12.74 -4.91 -9.89
CA ALA A 110 13.83 -5.16 -10.82
C ALA A 110 14.30 -3.90 -11.58
N SER A 111 13.39 -2.94 -11.77
CA SER A 111 13.66 -1.65 -12.42
C SER A 111 14.01 -0.53 -11.43
N ASP A 112 14.15 -0.83 -10.13
CA ASP A 112 14.35 0.16 -9.06
C ASP A 112 13.31 1.29 -9.10
N LYS A 113 12.04 0.92 -9.38
CA LYS A 113 10.94 1.88 -9.48
C LYS A 113 10.76 2.61 -8.14
N PRO A 114 10.72 3.96 -8.14
CA PRO A 114 10.48 4.73 -6.93
C PRO A 114 9.18 4.36 -6.22
N TYR A 115 9.20 4.32 -4.89
CA TYR A 115 8.04 3.93 -4.08
C TYR A 115 6.82 4.84 -4.31
N ASN A 116 7.04 6.14 -4.49
CA ASN A 116 5.98 7.10 -4.78
C ASN A 116 5.28 6.81 -6.12
N GLU A 117 6.01 6.35 -7.13
CA GLU A 117 5.43 5.92 -8.41
C GLU A 117 4.62 4.63 -8.22
N ILE A 118 5.12 3.67 -7.44
CA ILE A 118 4.36 2.45 -7.09
C ILE A 118 3.06 2.81 -6.37
N ALA A 119 3.11 3.69 -5.37
CA ALA A 119 1.94 4.13 -4.61
C ALA A 119 0.93 4.82 -5.52
N PHE A 120 1.38 5.74 -6.36
CA PHE A 120 0.55 6.42 -7.35
C PHE A 120 -0.16 5.41 -8.26
N GLU A 121 0.62 4.54 -8.91
CA GLU A 121 0.11 3.55 -9.87
C GLU A 121 -0.90 2.60 -9.24
N LEU A 122 -0.67 2.11 -8.00
CA LEU A 122 -1.59 1.20 -7.32
C LEU A 122 -2.91 1.87 -6.92
N ILE A 123 -2.87 3.14 -6.49
CA ILE A 123 -4.06 3.87 -6.01
C ILE A 123 -4.88 4.40 -7.19
N SER A 124 -4.25 4.90 -8.25
CA SER A 124 -4.94 5.45 -9.43
C SER A 124 -5.21 4.41 -10.53
N ALA A 125 -4.88 3.14 -10.32
CA ALA A 125 -4.99 2.13 -11.37
C ALA A 125 -6.39 2.03 -11.97
N GLU A 126 -6.48 2.03 -13.30
CA GLU A 126 -7.66 1.61 -14.07
C GLU A 126 -7.25 0.55 -15.09
N GLY A 127 -8.21 -0.22 -15.57
CA GLY A 127 -8.00 -1.25 -16.58
C GLY A 127 -8.37 -2.65 -16.11
N SER A 128 -7.91 -3.65 -16.85
CA SER A 128 -8.29 -5.05 -16.70
C SER A 128 -7.26 -5.84 -15.89
N ASN A 129 -7.74 -6.77 -15.07
CA ASN A 129 -6.89 -7.71 -14.34
C ASN A 129 -6.39 -8.89 -15.19
N ALA A 130 -6.89 -9.03 -16.42
CA ALA A 130 -6.61 -10.16 -17.30
C ALA A 130 -5.53 -9.79 -18.33
N ALA A 131 -4.42 -10.54 -18.33
CA ALA A 131 -3.28 -10.29 -19.22
C ALA A 131 -3.61 -10.39 -20.72
N SER A 132 -4.73 -11.01 -21.08
CA SER A 132 -5.22 -11.13 -22.46
C SER A 132 -6.06 -9.91 -22.91
N ASP A 133 -6.40 -8.99 -22.02
CA ASP A 133 -7.22 -7.81 -22.32
C ASP A 133 -6.34 -6.67 -22.86
N PRO A 134 -6.75 -5.94 -23.92
CA PRO A 134 -6.02 -4.79 -24.43
C PRO A 134 -5.76 -3.67 -23.40
N ASN A 135 -6.62 -3.56 -22.39
CA ASN A 135 -6.49 -2.59 -21.30
C ASN A 135 -5.87 -3.22 -20.05
N TYR A 136 -5.06 -4.27 -20.20
CA TYR A 136 -4.41 -4.94 -19.07
C TYR A 136 -3.58 -3.96 -18.24
N ASN A 137 -3.85 -3.93 -16.93
CA ASN A 137 -3.07 -3.19 -15.96
C ASN A 137 -3.00 -4.01 -14.68
N ALA A 138 -1.83 -4.58 -14.39
CA ALA A 138 -1.64 -5.41 -13.20
C ALA A 138 -1.83 -4.65 -11.87
N ALA A 139 -1.63 -3.32 -11.86
CA ALA A 139 -1.76 -2.51 -10.65
C ALA A 139 -3.20 -2.47 -10.10
N VAL A 140 -4.22 -2.66 -10.96
CA VAL A 140 -5.64 -2.68 -10.54
C VAL A 140 -5.93 -3.76 -9.50
N ASN A 141 -5.12 -4.81 -9.45
CA ASN A 141 -5.30 -5.94 -8.55
C ASN A 141 -5.17 -5.54 -7.07
N TYR A 142 -4.47 -4.44 -6.75
CA TYR A 142 -4.45 -3.91 -5.38
C TYR A 142 -5.84 -3.46 -4.94
N LEU A 143 -6.52 -2.62 -5.72
CA LEU A 143 -7.84 -2.13 -5.39
C LEU A 143 -8.92 -3.20 -5.58
N LEU A 144 -8.81 -4.05 -6.60
CA LEU A 144 -9.74 -5.17 -6.77
C LEU A 144 -9.73 -6.13 -5.57
N ALA A 145 -8.56 -6.38 -4.95
CA ALA A 145 -8.48 -7.23 -3.77
C ALA A 145 -9.02 -6.55 -2.51
N ASN A 146 -9.08 -5.22 -2.51
CA ASN A 146 -9.58 -4.41 -1.41
C ASN A 146 -10.90 -3.71 -1.78
N TYR A 147 -11.64 -4.26 -2.75
CA TYR A 147 -12.87 -3.67 -3.26
C TYR A 147 -14.07 -4.04 -2.38
N ASP A 148 -14.87 -3.04 -2.08
CA ASP A 148 -16.26 -3.18 -1.64
C ASP A 148 -17.08 -2.04 -2.28
N PRO A 149 -18.41 -2.21 -2.44
CA PRO A 149 -19.25 -1.19 -3.06
C PRO A 149 -19.25 0.16 -2.34
N GLN A 150 -18.87 0.21 -1.06
CA GLN A 150 -18.79 1.45 -0.28
C GLN A 150 -17.37 2.05 -0.29
N GLY A 151 -16.38 1.39 -0.90
CA GLY A 151 -14.98 1.82 -0.93
C GLY A 151 -14.30 1.84 0.45
N THR A 152 -14.94 1.29 1.48
CA THR A 152 -14.50 1.37 2.88
C THR A 152 -13.23 0.57 3.13
N LEU A 153 -13.12 -0.61 2.50
CA LEU A 153 -11.94 -1.45 2.56
C LEU A 153 -10.77 -0.81 1.82
N ALA A 154 -10.99 -0.26 0.62
CA ALA A 154 -9.99 0.49 -0.13
C ALA A 154 -9.47 1.69 0.67
N THR A 155 -10.36 2.43 1.34
CA THR A 155 -10.02 3.57 2.21
C THR A 155 -9.10 3.14 3.35
N ALA A 156 -9.54 2.17 4.15
CA ALA A 156 -8.79 1.70 5.31
C ALA A 156 -7.43 1.10 4.91
N ARG A 157 -7.37 0.38 3.78
CA ARG A 157 -6.17 -0.29 3.30
C ARG A 157 -5.16 0.66 2.69
N THR A 158 -5.62 1.66 1.95
CA THR A 158 -4.76 2.71 1.38
C THR A 158 -4.11 3.51 2.50
N CYS A 159 -4.90 3.96 3.48
CA CYS A 159 -4.38 4.74 4.60
C CYS A 159 -3.41 3.92 5.48
N GLN A 160 -3.74 2.66 5.77
CA GLN A 160 -2.85 1.77 6.52
C GLN A 160 -1.53 1.51 5.79
N THR A 161 -1.58 1.29 4.48
CA THR A 161 -0.43 0.83 3.68
C THR A 161 0.53 1.96 3.36
N PHE A 162 0.00 3.09 2.90
CA PHE A 162 0.82 4.16 2.32
C PHE A 162 1.01 5.36 3.26
N LEU A 163 0.10 5.57 4.23
CA LEU A 163 0.17 6.69 5.17
C LEU A 163 0.51 6.23 6.60
N GLY A 164 0.50 4.91 6.85
CA GLY A 164 0.69 4.34 8.19
C GLY A 164 -0.48 4.58 9.15
N TRP A 165 -1.57 5.20 8.70
CA TRP A 165 -2.71 5.56 9.53
C TRP A 165 -3.65 4.38 9.79
N GLN A 166 -3.92 4.07 11.06
CA GLN A 166 -4.85 3.00 11.46
C GLN A 166 -6.28 3.51 11.61
N ILE A 167 -6.90 3.97 10.51
CA ILE A 167 -8.22 4.64 10.55
C ILE A 167 -9.42 3.69 10.48
N ARG A 168 -9.22 2.36 10.43
CA ARG A 168 -10.35 1.42 10.27
C ARG A 168 -11.36 1.53 11.42
N CYS A 169 -10.89 1.68 12.66
CA CYS A 169 -11.78 1.79 13.82
C CYS A 169 -12.62 3.08 13.77
N VAL A 170 -12.08 4.15 13.14
CA VAL A 170 -12.78 5.42 13.02
C VAL A 170 -13.90 5.45 12.01
N GLN A 171 -14.09 4.38 11.24
CA GLN A 171 -15.30 4.21 10.43
C GLN A 171 -16.59 4.28 11.28
N CYS A 172 -16.56 3.69 12.47
CA CYS A 172 -17.75 3.50 13.31
C CYS A 172 -17.74 4.32 14.61
N HIS A 173 -16.57 4.73 15.11
CA HIS A 173 -16.45 5.46 16.38
C HIS A 173 -15.17 6.29 16.45
N HIS A 174 -15.13 7.37 17.24
CA HIS A 174 -13.90 8.14 17.45
C HIS A 174 -12.75 7.28 17.97
N HIS A 175 -11.51 7.60 17.57
CA HIS A 175 -10.35 6.83 18.01
C HIS A 175 -10.20 6.89 19.54
N PRO A 176 -9.97 5.76 20.23
CA PRO A 176 -10.02 5.72 21.70
C PRO A 176 -8.87 6.46 22.40
N THR A 177 -7.77 6.76 21.69
CA THR A 177 -6.55 7.30 22.31
C THR A 177 -5.88 8.45 21.54
N GLU A 178 -6.39 8.85 20.38
CA GLU A 178 -5.82 9.96 19.60
C GLU A 178 -6.87 11.04 19.42
N GLU A 179 -6.60 12.23 19.96
CA GLU A 179 -7.40 13.42 19.73
C GLU A 179 -7.20 13.87 18.27
N GLY A 180 -8.30 14.04 17.52
CA GLY A 180 -8.27 14.57 16.15
C GLY A 180 -8.56 13.57 15.02
N TRP A 181 -8.87 12.30 15.33
CA TRP A 181 -9.35 11.32 14.33
C TRP A 181 -10.78 10.88 14.65
N GLY A 182 -11.74 11.46 13.93
CA GLY A 182 -13.17 11.19 13.98
C GLY A 182 -13.70 10.40 12.79
N GLN A 183 -15.01 10.17 12.79
CA GLN A 183 -15.69 9.49 11.69
C GLN A 183 -15.65 10.33 10.41
N ASP A 184 -15.71 11.66 10.53
CA ASP A 184 -15.64 12.61 9.44
C ASP A 184 -14.36 12.49 8.62
N GLU A 185 -13.19 12.31 9.24
CA GLU A 185 -11.94 12.09 8.48
C GLU A 185 -12.00 10.78 7.69
N PHE A 186 -12.52 9.70 8.27
CA PHE A 186 -12.66 8.43 7.55
C PHE A 186 -13.55 8.59 6.32
N TRP A 187 -14.72 9.20 6.50
CA TRP A 187 -15.69 9.35 5.42
C TRP A 187 -15.23 10.38 4.38
N SER A 188 -14.45 11.39 4.77
CA SER A 188 -13.85 12.32 3.81
C SER A 188 -12.76 11.65 2.96
N LEU A 189 -11.96 10.76 3.55
CA LEU A 189 -11.02 9.91 2.80
C LEU A 189 -11.74 8.87 1.94
N ASN A 190 -12.87 8.35 2.44
CA ASN A 190 -13.70 7.39 1.69
C ASN A 190 -14.30 8.00 0.42
N ALA A 191 -14.63 9.29 0.45
CA ALA A 191 -15.21 10.01 -0.68
C ALA A 191 -14.31 10.00 -1.95
N PHE A 192 -12.99 9.78 -1.81
CA PHE A 192 -12.08 9.61 -2.94
C PHE A 192 -12.30 8.30 -3.72
N PHE A 193 -12.81 7.25 -3.08
CA PHE A 193 -13.02 5.93 -3.70
C PHE A 193 -14.42 5.74 -4.29
N ARG A 194 -15.28 6.75 -4.25
CA ARG A 194 -16.71 6.61 -4.62
C ARG A 194 -16.97 6.67 -6.11
N GLN A 195 -16.01 7.12 -6.90
CA GLN A 195 -16.04 7.07 -8.37
C GLN A 195 -15.62 5.70 -8.92
N MET A 196 -15.03 4.85 -8.07
CA MET A 196 -14.54 3.52 -8.46
C MET A 196 -15.70 2.56 -8.77
N LYS A 197 -15.62 1.89 -9.92
CA LYS A 197 -16.55 0.85 -10.36
C LYS A 197 -15.81 -0.39 -10.85
N VAL A 198 -16.44 -1.53 -10.62
CA VAL A 198 -15.98 -2.83 -11.10
C VAL A 198 -16.92 -3.32 -12.19
N GLU A 199 -16.36 -3.57 -13.37
CA GLU A 199 -17.05 -4.16 -14.51
C GLU A 199 -16.54 -5.59 -14.73
N ARG A 200 -17.45 -6.51 -15.07
CA ARG A 200 -17.09 -7.89 -15.41
C ARG A 200 -17.46 -8.17 -16.86
N ASP A 201 -16.48 -8.55 -17.66
CA ASP A 201 -16.72 -9.03 -19.00
C ASP A 201 -17.28 -10.46 -18.95
N LYS A 202 -18.49 -10.65 -19.50
CA LYS A 202 -19.20 -11.93 -19.39
C LYS A 202 -18.60 -13.05 -20.25
N GLN A 203 -17.81 -12.72 -21.27
CA GLN A 203 -17.27 -13.70 -22.21
C GLN A 203 -15.91 -14.22 -21.76
N SER A 204 -15.01 -13.30 -21.42
CA SER A 204 -13.64 -13.58 -21.00
C SER A 204 -13.53 -13.82 -19.49
N GLY A 205 -14.51 -13.37 -18.70
CA GLY A 205 -14.42 -13.36 -17.23
C GLY A 205 -13.49 -12.28 -16.67
N ALA A 206 -12.91 -11.43 -17.52
CA ALA A 206 -12.04 -10.35 -17.11
C ALA A 206 -12.77 -9.36 -16.19
N VAL A 207 -12.06 -8.87 -15.18
CA VAL A 207 -12.55 -7.85 -14.26
C VAL A 207 -11.82 -6.55 -14.57
N ARG A 208 -12.58 -5.49 -14.81
CA ARG A 208 -12.06 -4.15 -15.05
C ARG A 208 -12.40 -3.23 -13.89
N LEU A 209 -11.40 -2.48 -13.46
CA LEU A 209 -11.56 -1.37 -12.54
C LEU A 209 -11.57 -0.08 -13.35
N VAL A 210 -12.60 0.73 -13.20
CA VAL A 210 -12.76 2.01 -13.91
C VAL A 210 -13.26 3.05 -12.94
N ASP A 211 -12.93 4.32 -13.17
CA ASP A 211 -13.60 5.44 -12.53
C ASP A 211 -14.73 5.96 -13.41
N ALA A 212 -15.82 6.34 -12.77
CA ALA A 212 -17.00 6.86 -13.44
C ALA A 212 -17.68 7.92 -12.57
N SER A 213 -18.41 8.83 -13.21
CA SER A 213 -19.11 9.89 -12.49
C SER A 213 -20.04 9.32 -11.41
N PHE A 214 -19.96 9.91 -10.23
CA PHE A 214 -20.68 9.56 -9.01
C PHE A 214 -21.65 10.67 -8.66
N ARG A 215 -22.95 10.39 -8.55
CA ARG A 215 -24.00 11.41 -8.33
C ARG A 215 -24.21 11.79 -6.87
N GLY A 216 -23.40 11.28 -5.96
CA GLY A 216 -23.67 11.36 -4.53
C GLY A 216 -24.81 10.44 -4.09
N GLU A 217 -25.00 10.35 -2.78
CA GLU A 217 -26.05 9.56 -2.12
C GLU A 217 -27.30 10.38 -1.78
N GLY A 218 -27.26 11.70 -2.01
CA GLY A 218 -28.30 12.64 -1.62
C GLY A 218 -29.08 13.16 -2.81
N SER A 219 -28.80 14.40 -3.19
CA SER A 219 -29.57 15.13 -4.20
C SER A 219 -29.51 14.51 -5.60
N GLY A 220 -28.48 13.71 -5.89
CA GLY A 220 -28.19 13.20 -7.23
C GLY A 220 -27.50 14.21 -8.14
N ASP A 221 -27.17 15.39 -7.60
CA ASP A 221 -26.40 16.44 -8.26
C ASP A 221 -24.94 16.00 -8.36
N LEU A 222 -24.39 16.05 -9.59
CA LEU A 222 -22.99 15.72 -9.81
C LEU A 222 -22.07 16.74 -9.18
N ALA A 223 -22.47 18.01 -9.08
CA ALA A 223 -21.64 19.07 -8.48
C ALA A 223 -21.49 18.91 -6.96
N GLU A 224 -22.47 18.29 -6.30
CA GLU A 224 -22.51 18.07 -4.86
C GLU A 224 -22.57 16.57 -4.58
N ALA A 225 -21.59 15.81 -5.08
CA ALA A 225 -21.60 14.36 -4.96
C ALA A 225 -21.16 13.91 -3.55
N GLU A 226 -22.01 14.20 -2.56
CA GLU A 226 -21.85 13.85 -1.16
C GLU A 226 -22.00 12.35 -0.91
N ILE A 227 -21.28 11.86 0.11
CA ILE A 227 -21.61 10.58 0.76
C ILE A 227 -22.18 10.84 2.14
N TYR A 228 -22.86 9.85 2.71
CA TYR A 228 -23.36 9.96 4.06
C TYR A 228 -22.90 8.85 4.98
N TYR A 229 -22.81 9.21 6.25
CA TYR A 229 -22.61 8.27 7.34
C TYR A 229 -23.47 8.65 8.54
N GLU A 230 -23.73 7.69 9.42
CA GLU A 230 -24.39 7.92 10.69
C GLU A 230 -23.34 8.18 11.78
N ASP A 231 -23.48 9.30 12.49
CA ASP A 231 -22.62 9.61 13.63
C ASP A 231 -23.05 8.85 14.89
N LEU A 232 -22.21 8.87 15.94
CA LEU A 232 -22.52 8.22 17.22
C LEU A 232 -23.81 8.72 17.91
N SER A 233 -24.36 9.85 17.48
CA SER A 233 -25.62 10.39 17.98
C SER A 233 -26.84 9.96 17.15
N GLY A 234 -26.62 9.13 16.12
CA GLY A 234 -27.66 8.65 15.21
C GLY A 234 -28.04 9.65 14.11
N TYR A 235 -27.29 10.74 13.94
CA TYR A 235 -27.57 11.72 12.91
C TYR A 235 -26.79 11.41 11.63
N LYS A 236 -27.46 11.58 10.50
CA LYS A 236 -26.85 11.48 9.18
C LYS A 236 -25.98 12.71 8.91
N ARG A 237 -24.70 12.50 8.60
CA ARG A 237 -23.71 13.52 8.25
C ARG A 237 -23.25 13.33 6.81
N ALA A 238 -23.00 14.43 6.10
CA ALA A 238 -22.43 14.42 4.76
C ALA A 238 -20.90 14.49 4.85
N ALA A 239 -20.21 13.82 3.93
CA ALA A 239 -18.77 13.94 3.73
C ALA A 239 -18.43 14.15 2.25
N TYR A 240 -17.30 14.81 2.02
CA TYR A 240 -16.76 15.20 0.72
C TYR A 240 -15.27 14.81 0.67
N PRO A 241 -14.65 14.66 -0.52
CA PRO A 241 -13.24 14.31 -0.60
C PRO A 241 -12.39 15.37 0.12
N ALA A 242 -11.68 14.96 1.15
CA ALA A 242 -10.72 15.81 1.85
C ALA A 242 -9.59 14.96 2.40
N PHE A 243 -8.36 15.45 2.22
CA PHE A 243 -7.15 14.83 2.72
C PHE A 243 -6.61 15.64 3.90
N PRO A 244 -6.36 15.06 5.08
CA PRO A 244 -5.84 15.79 6.23
C PRO A 244 -4.53 16.52 5.91
N GLY A 245 -4.51 17.84 6.14
CA GLY A 245 -3.36 18.71 5.81
C GLY A 245 -3.15 18.98 4.30
N GLY A 246 -4.00 18.42 3.44
CA GLY A 246 -3.95 18.60 1.99
C GLY A 246 -4.66 19.87 1.50
N PRO A 247 -4.52 20.19 0.20
CA PRO A 247 -5.29 21.24 -0.46
C PRO A 247 -6.78 20.90 -0.51
N ALA A 248 -7.61 21.91 -0.75
CA ALA A 248 -9.02 21.71 -1.01
C ALA A 248 -9.22 20.90 -2.29
N ILE A 249 -10.10 19.89 -2.25
CA ILE A 249 -10.49 19.06 -3.39
C ILE A 249 -11.93 19.38 -3.76
N ASP A 250 -12.21 19.39 -5.07
CA ASP A 250 -13.55 19.65 -5.59
C ASP A 250 -14.54 18.56 -5.13
N LYS A 251 -15.75 18.99 -4.79
CA LYS A 251 -16.85 18.14 -4.34
C LYS A 251 -17.60 17.51 -5.49
N SER A 252 -17.34 17.90 -6.72
CA SER A 252 -17.92 17.29 -7.90
C SER A 252 -17.63 15.79 -7.91
N GLY A 253 -18.62 15.03 -8.31
CA GLY A 253 -18.47 13.62 -8.62
C GLY A 253 -18.39 13.38 -10.12
N ASP A 254 -18.41 14.42 -10.95
CA ASP A 254 -18.18 14.27 -12.38
C ASP A 254 -16.70 13.97 -12.64
N ILE A 255 -16.42 12.80 -13.23
CA ILE A 255 -15.06 12.37 -13.56
C ILE A 255 -14.40 13.29 -14.60
N GLY A 256 -15.20 14.00 -15.39
CA GLY A 256 -14.70 15.02 -16.33
C GLY A 256 -14.21 16.30 -15.66
N GLU A 257 -14.64 16.57 -14.43
CA GLU A 257 -14.25 17.75 -13.64
C GLU A 257 -13.16 17.40 -12.63
N VAL A 258 -13.33 16.28 -11.91
CA VAL A 258 -12.37 15.80 -10.92
C VAL A 258 -12.32 14.27 -10.89
N ASP A 259 -11.11 13.73 -11.06
CA ASP A 259 -10.78 12.35 -10.72
C ASP A 259 -10.26 12.32 -9.29
N ARG A 260 -11.17 12.06 -8.36
CA ARG A 260 -10.86 12.08 -6.94
C ARG A 260 -9.81 11.02 -6.59
N ARG A 261 -9.84 9.85 -7.23
CA ARG A 261 -8.90 8.78 -6.90
C ARG A 261 -7.50 9.08 -7.42
N ALA A 262 -7.37 9.69 -8.59
CA ALA A 262 -6.10 10.23 -9.05
C ALA A 262 -5.59 11.38 -8.16
N GLU A 263 -6.45 12.28 -7.68
CA GLU A 263 -6.03 13.31 -6.70
C GLU A 263 -5.48 12.68 -5.42
N LEU A 264 -6.18 11.67 -4.86
CA LEU A 264 -5.69 10.94 -3.70
C LEU A 264 -4.33 10.30 -3.97
N ALA A 265 -4.15 9.66 -5.14
CA ALA A 265 -2.90 9.04 -5.51
C ALA A 265 -1.74 10.06 -5.54
N ARG A 266 -1.97 11.28 -6.05
CA ARG A 266 -0.95 12.35 -6.03
C ARG A 266 -0.61 12.78 -4.60
N LEU A 267 -1.63 13.00 -3.77
CA LEU A 267 -1.44 13.42 -2.38
C LEU A 267 -0.67 12.38 -1.56
N VAL A 268 -0.98 11.10 -1.75
CA VAL A 268 -0.26 9.99 -1.10
C VAL A 268 1.17 9.89 -1.62
N ALA A 269 1.38 10.02 -2.93
CA ALA A 269 2.71 9.93 -3.54
C ALA A 269 3.63 11.10 -3.15
N SER A 270 3.08 12.25 -2.75
CA SER A 270 3.83 13.42 -2.26
C SER A 270 3.81 13.57 -0.73
N TYR A 271 3.32 12.58 0.03
CA TYR A 271 3.02 12.76 1.45
C TYR A 271 4.25 13.08 2.30
N ASP A 272 5.42 12.52 1.99
CA ASP A 272 6.67 12.82 2.70
C ASP A 272 7.11 14.29 2.54
N ASP A 273 6.59 15.02 1.54
CA ASP A 273 6.82 16.45 1.33
C ASP A 273 5.79 17.34 2.05
N LEU A 274 4.75 16.75 2.65
CA LEU A 274 3.64 17.47 3.30
C LEU A 274 3.77 17.55 4.84
N GLY A 275 4.82 16.96 5.43
CA GLY A 275 5.01 16.82 6.89
C GLY A 275 6.32 17.38 7.44
#